data_AF-A0A1S8B023-F1
#
_entry.id   AF-A0A1S8B023-F1
#
_cell.length_a   1.000
_cell.length_b   1.000
_cell.length_c   1.000
_cell.angle_alpha   90.00
_cell.angle_beta   90.00
_cell.angle_gamma   90.00
#
_symmetry.space_group_name_H-M   'P 1'
#
loop_
_entity.id
_entity.type
_entity.pdbx_description
1 polymer ?
#
loop_
_entity_poly.entity_id
_entity_poly.type
_entity_poly.pdbx_seq_one_letter_code
_entity_poly.pdbx_strand_id
1 'polypeptide(L)' 'MRERLESDLGFYYAVGGFIIAVFVVGMAAFALVSPDGVGTVELVGLSGGFFVFMLVYFIAVSVQRLEDGDSI' A
#
# COMPACT_ATOMS: atom_id res chain seq x y z
N MET A 1 -1.09 9.62 20.95
CA MET A 1 -0.46 8.60 20.08
C MET A 1 -0.96 7.17 20.37
N ARG A 2 -1.32 6.81 21.62
CA ARG A 2 -1.90 5.50 21.94
C ARG A 2 -3.27 5.24 21.32
N GLU A 3 -4.21 6.18 21.37
CA GLU A 3 -5.56 6.00 20.80
C GLU A 3 -5.59 5.75 19.27
N ARG A 4 -4.58 6.22 18.52
CA ARG A 4 -4.47 5.97 17.07
C ARG A 4 -3.95 4.58 16.73
N LEU A 5 -3.34 3.88 17.69
CA LEU A 5 -2.82 2.52 17.54
C LEU A 5 -3.77 1.47 18.13
N GLU A 6 -4.75 1.88 18.94
CA GLU A 6 -5.83 1.03 19.46
C GLU A 6 -7.04 0.96 18.51
N SER A 7 -7.13 1.86 17.53
CA SER A 7 -8.06 1.71 16.41
C SER A 7 -7.45 0.76 15.38
N ASP A 8 -8.02 -0.45 15.25
CA ASP A 8 -7.65 -1.43 14.21
C ASP A 8 -7.53 -0.77 12.84
N LEU A 9 -8.38 0.22 12.56
CA LEU A 9 -8.37 1.00 11.33
C LEU A 9 -7.09 1.82 11.12
N GLY A 10 -6.60 2.50 12.17
CA GLY A 10 -5.37 3.29 12.13
C GLY A 10 -4.14 2.42 11.88
N PHE A 11 -4.15 1.19 12.41
CA PHE A 11 -3.13 0.19 12.17
C PHE A 11 -3.13 -0.27 10.70
N TYR A 12 -4.29 -0.57 10.10
CA TYR A 12 -4.37 -0.93 8.69
C TYR A 12 -3.87 0.19 7.76
N TYR A 13 -4.20 1.46 8.03
CA TYR A 13 -3.62 2.56 7.24
C TYR A 13 -2.10 2.66 7.38
N ALA A 14 -1.55 2.43 8.58
CA ALA A 14 -0.11 2.44 8.81
C ALA A 14 0.59 1.28 8.08
N VAL A 15 0.01 0.08 8.09
CA VAL A 15 0.49 -1.07 7.33
C VAL A 15 0.46 -0.80 5.83
N GLY A 16 -0.63 -0.24 5.31
CA GLY A 16 -0.72 0.14 3.91
C GLY A 16 0.36 1.15 3.51
N GLY A 17 0.59 2.18 4.33
CA GLY A 17 1.67 3.14 4.13
C GLY A 17 3.06 2.51 4.18
N PHE A 18 3.29 1.59 5.11
CA PHE A 18 4.54 0.83 5.22
C PHE A 18 4.81 -0.03 3.97
N ILE A 19 3.80 -0.74 3.46
CA ILE A 19 3.92 -1.54 2.24
C ILE A 19 4.31 -0.66 1.04
N ILE A 20 3.69 0.52 0.89
CA ILE A 20 4.05 1.49 -0.15
C ILE A 20 5.50 1.94 0.02
N ALA A 21 5.93 2.27 1.24
CA ALA A 21 7.30 2.69 1.50
C ALA A 21 8.31 1.61 1.10
N VAL A 22 8.06 0.34 1.48
CA VAL A 22 8.91 -0.81 1.10
C VAL A 22 8.97 -0.97 -0.42
N PHE A 23 7.83 -0.87 -1.11
CA PHE A 23 7.79 -0.95 -2.57
C PHE A 23 8.62 0.16 -3.23
N VAL A 24 8.43 1.42 -2.81
CA VAL A 24 9.16 2.57 -3.35
C VAL A 24 10.66 2.45 -3.09
N VAL A 25 11.06 2.05 -1.88
CA VAL A 25 12.48 1.84 -1.54
C VAL A 25 13.08 0.69 -2.36
N GLY A 26 12.35 -0.41 -2.54
CA GLY A 26 12.77 -1.52 -3.38
C GLY A 26 12.96 -1.11 -4.84
N MET A 27 12.02 -0.33 -5.38
CA MET A 27 12.12 0.23 -6.73
C MET A 27 13.30 1.20 -6.89
N ALA A 28 13.52 2.08 -5.90
CA ALA A 28 14.65 2.99 -5.90
C ALA A 28 15.98 2.23 -5.85
N ALA A 29 16.10 1.22 -4.98
CA ALA A 29 17.28 0.37 -4.89
C ALA A 29 17.54 -0.38 -6.21
N PHE A 30 16.48 -0.92 -6.82
CA PHE A 30 16.57 -1.60 -8.11
C PHE A 30 17.07 -0.66 -9.22
N ALA A 31 16.51 0.53 -9.32
CA ALA A 31 16.92 1.54 -10.31
C ALA A 31 18.40 1.97 -10.15
N LEU A 32 18.94 1.96 -8.93
CA LEU A 32 20.34 2.28 -8.66
C LEU A 32 21.30 1.12 -9.00
N VAL A 33 20.87 -0.13 -8.79
CA VAL A 33 21.71 -1.32 -8.99
C VAL A 33 21.66 -1.84 -10.43
N SER A 34 20.53 -1.68 -11.11
CA SER A 34 20.29 -2.25 -12.44
C SER A 34 19.37 -1.36 -13.28
N PRO A 35 19.86 -0.18 -13.73
CA PRO A 35 19.06 0.81 -14.43
C PRO A 35 18.46 0.30 -15.75
N ASP A 36 19.14 -0.63 -16.43
CA ASP A 36 18.70 -1.25 -17.69
C ASP A 36 18.15 -2.68 -17.49
N GLY A 37 17.95 -3.11 -16.24
CA GLY A 37 17.65 -4.50 -15.90
C GLY A 37 16.21 -4.95 -16.16
N VAL A 38 15.27 -4.02 -16.30
CA VAL A 38 13.83 -4.31 -16.52
C VAL A 38 13.29 -3.36 -17.59
N GLY A 39 12.54 -3.91 -18.55
CA GLY A 39 11.89 -3.15 -19.59
C GLY A 39 10.70 -2.31 -19.10
N THR A 40 10.33 -1.30 -19.88
CA THR A 40 9.25 -0.37 -19.53
C THR A 40 7.91 -1.08 -19.33
N VAL A 41 7.62 -2.12 -20.11
CA VAL A 41 6.36 -2.86 -20.04
C VAL A 41 6.26 -3.61 -18.71
N GLU A 42 7.33 -4.28 -18.31
CA GLU A 42 7.42 -5.01 -17.04
C GLU A 42 7.31 -4.06 -15.85
N LEU A 43 7.95 -2.89 -15.91
CA LEU A 43 7.84 -1.86 -14.86
C LEU A 43 6.41 -1.32 -14.72
N VAL A 44 5.75 -1.05 -15.83
CA VAL A 44 4.35 -0.59 -15.85
C VAL A 44 3.43 -1.68 -15.31
N GLY A 45 3.64 -2.93 -15.71
CA GLY A 45 2.87 -4.07 -15.21
C GLY A 45 3.03 -4.27 -13.70
N LEU A 46 4.27 -4.28 -13.21
CA LEU A 46 4.58 -4.42 -11.79
C LEU A 46 3.99 -3.28 -10.97
N SER A 47 4.27 -2.03 -11.37
CA SER A 47 3.81 -0.85 -10.64
C SER A 47 2.29 -0.73 -10.70
N GLY A 48 1.69 -0.95 -11.88
CA GLY A 48 0.25 -0.93 -12.06
C GLY A 48 -0.44 -1.99 -11.20
N GLY A 49 0.05 -3.23 -11.23
CA GLY A 49 -0.48 -4.31 -10.39
C GLY A 49 -0.37 -3.99 -8.89
N PHE A 50 0.77 -3.42 -8.47
CA PHE A 50 0.95 -2.96 -7.10
C PHE A 50 -0.07 -1.89 -6.70
N PHE A 51 -0.27 -0.86 -7.53
CA PHE A 51 -1.25 0.19 -7.22
C PHE A 51 -2.69 -0.32 -7.21
N VAL A 52 -3.05 -1.25 -8.11
CA VAL A 52 -4.36 -1.91 -8.11
C VAL A 52 -4.55 -2.72 -6.82
N PHE A 53 -3.54 -3.48 -6.41
CA PHE A 53 -3.56 -4.22 -5.15
C PHE A 53 -3.75 -3.29 -3.95
N MET A 54 -2.98 -2.21 -3.87
CA MET A 54 -3.10 -1.22 -2.79
C MET A 54 -4.46 -0.52 -2.80
N LEU A 55 -5.03 -0.24 -3.97
CA LEU A 55 -6.37 0.31 -4.08
C LEU A 55 -7.41 -0.62 -3.46
N VAL A 56 -7.37 -1.92 -3.82
CA VAL A 56 -8.29 -2.93 -3.26
C VAL A 56 -8.11 -3.04 -1.76
N TYR A 57 -6.86 -3.03 -1.28
CA TYR A 57 -6.55 -3.03 0.15
C TYR A 57 -7.22 -1.86 0.88
N PHE A 58 -7.06 -0.63 0.39
CA PHE A 58 -7.68 0.54 1.04
C PHE A 58 -9.20 0.57 0.90
N ILE A 59 -9.76 0.03 -0.18
CA ILE A 59 -11.21 -0.14 -0.31
C ILE A 59 -11.71 -1.09 0.77
N ALA A 60 -11.06 -2.23 0.98
CA ALA A 60 -11.45 -3.18 2.03
C ALA A 60 -11.42 -2.55 3.42
N VAL A 61 -10.33 -1.82 3.75
CA VAL A 61 -10.22 -1.08 5.02
C VAL A 61 -11.32 -0.01 5.14
N SER A 62 -11.66 0.66 4.05
CA SER A 62 -12.71 1.69 4.05
C SER A 62 -14.11 1.10 4.20
N VAL A 63 -14.37 -0.09 3.64
CA VAL A 63 -15.62 -0.82 3.85
C VAL A 63 -15.76 -1.21 5.32
N GLN A 64 -14.70 -1.78 5.91
CA GLN A 64 -14.70 -2.13 7.33
C GLN A 64 -14.99 -0.92 8.23
N ARG A 65 -14.44 0.25 7.88
CA ARG A 65 -14.76 1.52 8.57
C ARG A 65 -16.24 1.88 8.50
N LEU A 66 -16.87 1.69 7.34
CA LEU A 66 -18.28 2.02 7.14
C LEU A 66 -19.18 1.06 7.93
N GLU A 67 -18.85 -0.24 7.94
CA GLU A 67 -19.56 -1.25 8.72
C GLU A 67 -19.51 -0.95 10.23
N ASP A 68 -18.34 -0.58 10.76
CA ASP A 68 -18.20 -0.19 12.17
C ASP A 68 -18.95 1.13 12.47
N GLY A 69 -19.01 2.05 11.50
CA GLY A 69 -19.69 3.34 11.63
C GLY A 69 -21.22 3.28 11.64
N ASP A 70 -21.81 2.26 11.01
CA ASP A 70 -23.26 2.03 10.95
C ASP A 70 -23.81 1.32 12.21
N SER A 71 -22.95 0.93 13.16
CA SER A 71 -23.33 0.22 14.39
C SER A 71 -23.81 1.12 15.55
N ILE A 72 -24.18 2.38 15.28
CA ILE A 72 -24.68 3.36 16.29
C ILE A 72 -26.20 3.31 16.41
#